data_AF-A0AAN8GQ22-F1
#
_entry.id   AF-A0AAN8GQ22-F1
#
_cell.length_a   1.000
_cell.length_b   1.000
_cell.length_c   1.000
_cell.angle_alpha   90.00
_cell.angle_beta   90.00
_cell.angle_gamma   90.00
#
_symmetry.space_group_name_H-M   'P 1'
#
loop_
_entity.id
_entity.type
_entity.pdbx_description
1 polymer ?
#
loop_
_entity_poly.entity_id
_entity_poly.type
_entity_poly.pdbx_seq_one_letter_code
_entity_poly.pdbx_strand_id
1 'polypeptide(L)'
;MDRRFFLTFLLCSVLWIFFWEVRWKKGKESKIEEWLERHSLSQYRHLFEDVQSLEELSLSVLSRLEEVVKEQQRWREIEEAHIQQLRDFAFQEWLCSQKLEHYYHTLKTLRCMNLDDLSQFDNQLQLSLAAWGYYYEDYIKLSTGIKILQNSRGSRDQDYEIRLVHSLSVRRLNEKWTIEGALIFGCTVALCFLIRDLMFYVIGGITVSIIAFVFTIKFLCELAARVVSFLQNEDPGRRGDRSIYDYVRGNYLDPRSCKVSWDWKEPQEVGQTMSFRVQVMIYS
;
A
#
# COMPACT_ATOMS: atom_id res chain seq x y z
N MET A 1 17.60 -15.63 -2.86
CA MET A 1 16.18 -15.21 -2.78
C MET A 1 15.48 -16.11 -1.78
N ASP A 2 14.98 -15.54 -0.69
CA ASP A 2 14.44 -16.32 0.43
C ASP A 2 13.16 -17.08 0.05
N ARG A 3 13.06 -18.35 0.45
CA ARG A 3 11.87 -19.20 0.23
C ARG A 3 10.58 -18.57 0.79
N ARG A 4 10.72 -17.74 1.83
CA ARG A 4 9.61 -16.97 2.44
C ARG A 4 9.09 -15.87 1.50
N PHE A 5 9.95 -15.26 0.70
CA PHE A 5 9.59 -14.24 -0.28
C PHE A 5 8.67 -14.81 -1.37
N PHE A 6 9.02 -15.98 -1.90
CA PHE A 6 8.21 -16.67 -2.90
C PHE A 6 6.83 -17.05 -2.35
N LEU A 7 6.77 -17.55 -1.11
CA LEU A 7 5.51 -17.91 -0.48
C LEU A 7 4.60 -16.71 -0.23
N THR A 8 5.13 -15.60 0.28
CA THR A 8 4.33 -14.38 0.48
C THR A 8 3.83 -13.81 -0.84
N PHE A 9 4.66 -13.83 -1.88
CA PHE A 9 4.26 -13.37 -3.21
C PHE A 9 3.15 -14.23 -3.82
N LEU A 10 3.27 -15.55 -3.73
CA LEU A 10 2.25 -16.51 -4.20
C LEU A 10 0.93 -16.37 -3.44
N LEU A 11 0.98 -16.19 -2.12
CA LEU A 11 -0.22 -16.05 -1.31
C LEU A 11 -0.92 -14.72 -1.60
N CYS A 12 -0.16 -13.63 -1.76
CA CYS A 12 -0.70 -12.34 -2.18
C CYS A 12 -1.30 -12.39 -3.60
N SER A 13 -0.68 -13.09 -4.55
CA SER A 13 -1.21 -13.20 -5.91
C SER A 13 -2.51 -14.02 -5.95
N VAL A 14 -2.59 -15.13 -5.22
CA VAL A 14 -3.80 -15.96 -5.14
C VAL A 14 -4.95 -15.20 -4.46
N LEU A 15 -4.69 -14.55 -3.33
CA LEU A 15 -5.69 -13.74 -2.63
C LEU A 15 -6.16 -12.56 -3.48
N TRP A 16 -5.25 -11.95 -4.25
CA TRP A 16 -5.59 -10.87 -5.17
C TRP A 16 -6.52 -11.34 -6.29
N ILE A 17 -6.19 -12.45 -6.95
CA ILE A 17 -7.03 -13.04 -8.00
C ILE A 17 -8.42 -13.35 -7.44
N PHE A 18 -8.49 -13.97 -6.25
CA PHE A 18 -9.76 -14.31 -5.63
C PHE A 18 -10.58 -13.07 -5.24
N PHE A 19 -9.95 -12.06 -4.64
CA PHE A 19 -10.61 -10.81 -4.28
C PHE A 19 -11.13 -10.06 -5.51
N TRP A 20 -10.34 -10.01 -6.59
CA TRP A 20 -10.73 -9.37 -7.83
C TRP A 20 -11.88 -10.12 -8.50
N GLU A 21 -11.84 -11.46 -8.52
CA GLU A 21 -12.92 -12.30 -9.03
C GLU A 21 -14.23 -12.05 -8.27
N VAL A 22 -14.18 -12.00 -6.93
CA VAL A 22 -15.34 -11.74 -6.08
C VAL A 22 -15.88 -10.32 -6.27
N ARG A 23 -15.00 -9.31 -6.28
CA ARG A 23 -15.40 -7.90 -6.47
C ARG A 23 -16.05 -7.69 -7.83
N TRP A 24 -15.46 -8.27 -8.88
CA TRP A 24 -15.97 -8.21 -10.24
C TRP A 24 -17.31 -8.92 -10.37
N LYS A 25 -17.44 -10.12 -9.79
CA LYS A 25 -18.71 -10.87 -9.77
C LYS A 25 -19.81 -10.07 -9.07
N LYS A 26 -19.52 -9.47 -7.92
CA LYS A 26 -20.50 -8.65 -7.16
C LYS A 26 -20.97 -7.41 -7.92
N GLY A 27 -20.06 -6.70 -8.59
CA GLY A 27 -20.41 -5.52 -9.38
C GLY A 27 -21.20 -5.83 -10.67
N LYS A 28 -21.12 -7.07 -11.16
CA LYS A 28 -21.87 -7.55 -12.32
C LYS A 28 -23.23 -8.07 -11.94
N GLU A 29 -23.30 -8.90 -10.88
CA GLU A 29 -24.56 -9.37 -10.31
C GLU A 29 -25.46 -8.20 -9.96
N SER A 30 -24.92 -7.11 -9.38
CA SER A 30 -25.72 -5.92 -9.08
C SER A 30 -26.29 -5.23 -10.33
N LYS A 31 -25.55 -5.18 -11.44
CA LYS A 31 -26.04 -4.57 -12.70
C LYS A 31 -27.09 -5.44 -13.39
N ILE A 32 -26.90 -6.77 -13.34
CA ILE A 32 -27.87 -7.73 -13.88
C ILE A 32 -29.14 -7.72 -13.01
N GLU A 33 -29.01 -7.68 -11.69
CA GLU A 33 -30.12 -7.55 -10.75
C GLU A 33 -30.88 -6.25 -10.97
N GLU A 34 -30.20 -5.10 -11.08
CA GLU A 34 -30.82 -3.80 -11.34
C GLU A 34 -31.60 -3.80 -12.67
N TRP A 35 -31.04 -4.43 -13.70
CA TRP A 35 -31.72 -4.58 -14.99
C TRP A 35 -32.95 -5.49 -14.87
N LEU A 36 -32.81 -6.67 -14.24
CA LEU A 36 -33.91 -7.61 -14.04
C LEU A 36 -35.01 -7.00 -13.18
N GLU A 37 -34.68 -6.22 -12.16
CA GLU A 37 -35.63 -5.52 -11.30
C GLU A 37 -36.37 -4.42 -12.06
N ARG A 38 -35.65 -3.61 -12.86
CA ARG A 38 -36.22 -2.56 -13.70
C ARG A 38 -37.25 -3.09 -14.70
N HIS A 39 -37.06 -4.32 -15.17
CA HIS A 39 -37.96 -4.98 -16.12
C HIS A 39 -38.92 -5.99 -15.46
N SER A 40 -38.98 -6.05 -14.13
CA SER A 40 -39.80 -7.01 -13.36
C SER A 40 -39.54 -8.50 -13.66
N LEU A 41 -38.35 -8.82 -14.17
CA LEU A 41 -37.88 -10.16 -14.55
C LEU A 41 -37.08 -10.86 -13.45
N SER A 42 -37.10 -10.34 -12.22
CA SER A 42 -36.38 -10.91 -11.06
C SER A 42 -36.73 -12.38 -10.79
N GLN A 43 -37.94 -12.81 -11.16
CA GLN A 43 -38.41 -14.21 -11.05
C GLN A 43 -37.62 -15.19 -11.94
N TYR A 44 -37.04 -14.71 -13.04
CA TYR A 44 -36.29 -15.51 -14.01
C TYR A 44 -34.78 -15.49 -13.77
N ARG A 45 -34.33 -14.96 -12.62
CA ARG A 45 -32.91 -14.91 -12.26
C ARG A 45 -32.18 -16.24 -12.41
N HIS A 46 -32.86 -17.35 -12.08
CA HIS A 46 -32.32 -18.70 -12.18
C HIS A 46 -31.92 -19.11 -13.61
N LEU A 47 -32.50 -18.49 -14.64
CA LEU A 47 -32.11 -18.72 -16.02
C LEU A 47 -30.79 -18.03 -16.36
N PHE A 48 -30.37 -17.00 -15.62
CA PHE A 48 -29.20 -16.18 -15.98
C PHE A 48 -27.97 -16.43 -15.12
N GLU A 49 -27.93 -17.51 -14.32
CA GLU A 49 -26.80 -17.83 -13.43
C GLU A 49 -25.47 -18.05 -14.18
N ASP A 50 -25.52 -18.53 -15.43
CA ASP A 50 -24.33 -18.81 -16.24
C ASP A 50 -23.80 -17.58 -17.01
N VAL A 51 -24.55 -16.47 -17.02
CA VAL A 51 -24.22 -15.31 -17.86
C VAL A 51 -23.22 -14.39 -17.17
N GLN A 52 -22.06 -14.18 -17.80
CA GLN A 52 -20.94 -13.48 -17.16
C GLN A 52 -20.96 -11.97 -17.38
N SER A 53 -21.82 -11.43 -18.23
CA SER A 53 -21.86 -9.99 -18.54
C SER A 53 -23.25 -9.53 -19.01
N LEU A 54 -23.56 -8.25 -18.81
CA LEU A 54 -24.85 -7.67 -19.23
C LEU A 54 -25.02 -7.68 -20.77
N GLU A 55 -23.90 -7.70 -21.48
CA GLU A 55 -23.81 -7.74 -22.93
C GLU A 55 -24.07 -9.15 -23.47
N GLU A 56 -23.50 -10.16 -22.81
CA GLU A 56 -23.83 -11.57 -23.08
C GLU A 56 -25.30 -11.89 -22.71
N LEU A 57 -25.82 -11.23 -21.67
CA LEU A 57 -27.24 -11.23 -21.34
C LEU A 57 -28.03 -10.64 -22.52
N SER A 58 -27.65 -9.46 -23.02
CA SER A 58 -28.28 -8.89 -24.23
C SER A 58 -28.10 -9.71 -25.52
N LEU A 59 -27.28 -10.76 -25.56
CA LEU A 59 -27.19 -11.66 -26.72
C LEU A 59 -27.99 -12.95 -26.53
N SER A 60 -28.15 -13.42 -25.29
CA SER A 60 -28.77 -14.71 -24.95
C SER A 60 -30.19 -14.59 -24.37
N VAL A 61 -30.62 -13.39 -24.00
CA VAL A 61 -31.92 -13.10 -23.37
C VAL A 61 -33.10 -13.39 -24.27
N LEU A 62 -33.04 -13.00 -25.55
CA LEU A 62 -34.17 -13.17 -26.46
C LEU A 62 -34.52 -14.65 -26.65
N SER A 63 -33.54 -15.50 -26.95
CA SER A 63 -33.78 -16.92 -27.18
C SER A 63 -34.24 -17.66 -25.92
N ARG A 64 -33.77 -17.26 -24.73
CA ARG A 64 -34.10 -17.97 -23.46
C ARG A 64 -35.38 -17.48 -22.79
N LEU A 65 -35.76 -16.22 -22.96
CA LEU A 65 -37.03 -15.71 -22.43
C LEU A 65 -38.21 -15.95 -23.40
N GLU A 66 -37.98 -16.04 -24.71
CA GLU A 66 -39.05 -16.35 -25.68
C GLU A 66 -39.73 -17.70 -25.34
N GLU A 67 -38.96 -18.68 -24.87
CA GLU A 67 -39.47 -19.99 -24.46
C GLU A 67 -40.33 -19.93 -23.17
N VAL A 68 -40.15 -18.90 -22.34
CA VAL A 68 -40.66 -18.86 -20.96
C VAL A 68 -41.78 -17.83 -20.79
N VAL A 69 -41.71 -16.70 -21.49
CA VAL A 69 -42.68 -15.60 -21.38
C VAL A 69 -43.79 -15.78 -22.42
N LYS A 70 -44.92 -16.37 -22.00
CA LYS A 70 -46.10 -16.57 -22.87
C LYS A 70 -46.99 -15.33 -23.03
N GLU A 71 -46.77 -14.28 -22.22
CA GLU A 71 -47.56 -13.05 -22.27
C GLU A 71 -47.04 -12.11 -23.37
N GLN A 72 -47.76 -12.08 -24.50
CA GLN A 72 -47.37 -11.37 -25.72
C GLN A 72 -47.15 -9.86 -25.55
N GLN A 73 -47.86 -9.23 -24.60
CA GLN A 73 -47.74 -7.80 -24.30
C GLN A 73 -46.43 -7.49 -23.55
N ARG A 74 -46.13 -8.26 -22.50
CA ARG A 74 -44.88 -8.13 -21.72
C ARG A 74 -43.67 -8.51 -22.57
N TRP A 75 -43.82 -9.52 -23.43
CA TRP A 75 -42.76 -9.91 -24.35
C TRP A 75 -42.34 -8.77 -25.27
N ARG A 76 -43.31 -8.05 -25.85
CA ARG A 76 -43.03 -6.91 -26.72
C ARG A 76 -42.29 -5.78 -25.99
N GLU A 77 -42.70 -5.46 -24.76
CA GLU A 77 -42.03 -4.44 -23.95
C GLU A 77 -40.58 -4.84 -23.58
N ILE A 78 -40.34 -6.12 -23.32
CA ILE A 78 -39.01 -6.66 -23.01
C ILE A 78 -38.14 -6.68 -24.28
N GLU A 79 -38.70 -7.11 -25.41
CA GLU A 79 -38.04 -7.16 -26.71
C GLU A 79 -37.62 -5.75 -27.16
N GLU A 80 -38.50 -4.76 -27.04
CA GLU A 80 -38.18 -3.36 -27.37
C GLU A 80 -37.09 -2.80 -26.46
N ALA A 81 -37.16 -3.05 -25.14
CA ALA A 81 -36.14 -2.62 -24.19
C ALA A 81 -34.78 -3.30 -24.46
N HIS A 82 -34.81 -4.58 -24.82
CA HIS A 82 -33.63 -5.36 -25.17
C HIS A 82 -32.97 -4.83 -26.44
N ILE A 83 -33.75 -4.60 -27.50
CA ILE A 83 -33.25 -4.04 -28.76
C ILE A 83 -32.64 -2.65 -28.52
N GLN A 84 -33.27 -1.82 -27.70
CA GLN A 84 -32.72 -0.50 -27.35
C GLN A 84 -31.38 -0.62 -26.63
N GLN A 85 -31.26 -1.55 -25.68
CA GLN A 85 -30.01 -1.78 -24.96
C GLN A 85 -28.90 -2.33 -25.87
N LEU A 86 -29.25 -3.24 -26.78
CA LEU A 86 -28.32 -3.79 -27.77
C LEU A 86 -27.78 -2.68 -28.68
N ARG A 87 -28.65 -1.77 -29.13
CA ARG A 87 -28.28 -0.59 -29.91
C ARG A 87 -27.38 0.38 -29.15
N ASP A 88 -27.69 0.64 -27.87
CA ASP A 88 -26.88 1.48 -27.01
C ASP A 88 -25.45 0.91 -26.82
N PHE A 89 -25.32 -0.41 -26.68
CA PHE A 89 -24.00 -1.07 -26.60
C PHE A 89 -23.25 -1.06 -27.93
N ALA A 90 -23.94 -1.34 -29.04
CA ALA A 90 -23.34 -1.25 -30.37
C ALA A 90 -22.83 0.16 -30.67
N PHE A 91 -23.58 1.20 -30.25
CA PHE A 91 -23.17 2.60 -30.37
C PHE A 91 -21.92 2.90 -29.55
N GLN A 92 -21.85 2.43 -28.30
CA GLN A 92 -20.68 2.61 -27.45
C GLN A 92 -19.44 1.95 -28.07
N GLU A 93 -19.55 0.70 -28.52
CA GLU A 93 -18.42 -0.01 -29.13
C GLU A 93 -17.96 0.64 -30.43
N TRP A 94 -18.89 1.13 -31.24
CA TRP A 94 -18.54 1.82 -32.47
C TRP A 94 -17.69 3.07 -32.18
N LEU A 95 -18.08 3.89 -31.20
CA LEU A 95 -17.28 5.04 -30.77
C LEU A 95 -15.90 4.61 -30.23
N CYS A 96 -15.86 3.54 -29.43
CA CYS A 96 -14.61 2.95 -28.97
C CYS A 96 -13.69 2.49 -30.12
N SER A 97 -14.25 1.88 -31.16
CA SER A 97 -13.49 1.42 -32.33
C SER A 97 -12.83 2.58 -33.09
N GLN A 98 -13.50 3.73 -33.13
CA GLN A 98 -13.00 4.95 -33.78
C GLN A 98 -12.15 5.82 -32.85
N LYS A 99 -11.95 5.42 -31.58
CA LYS A 99 -11.29 6.20 -30.52
C LYS A 99 -12.00 7.52 -30.20
N LEU A 100 -13.33 7.54 -30.32
CA LEU A 100 -14.20 8.70 -30.09
C LEU A 100 -15.01 8.57 -28.80
N GLU A 101 -14.53 7.79 -27.82
CA GLU A 101 -15.21 7.48 -26.56
C GLU A 101 -15.62 8.74 -25.79
N HIS A 102 -14.78 9.77 -25.83
CA HIS A 102 -15.01 11.05 -25.15
C HIS A 102 -16.26 11.79 -25.66
N TYR A 103 -16.72 11.50 -26.88
CA TYR A 103 -17.93 12.10 -27.44
C TYR A 103 -19.21 11.41 -27.01
N TYR A 104 -19.15 10.25 -26.32
CA TYR A 104 -20.34 9.49 -25.93
C TYR A 104 -21.36 10.33 -25.15
N HIS A 105 -20.89 11.06 -24.14
CA HIS A 105 -21.76 11.91 -23.33
C HIS A 105 -22.31 13.12 -24.11
N THR A 106 -21.49 13.73 -24.96
CA THR A 106 -21.90 14.83 -25.84
C THR A 106 -22.93 14.40 -26.88
N LEU A 107 -22.78 13.22 -27.46
CA LEU A 107 -23.74 12.67 -28.41
C LEU A 107 -25.06 12.33 -27.71
N LYS A 108 -25.01 11.81 -26.47
CA LYS A 108 -26.22 11.60 -25.66
C LYS A 108 -26.95 12.90 -25.31
N THR A 109 -26.23 13.99 -25.01
CA THR A 109 -26.90 15.29 -24.77
C THR A 109 -27.54 15.86 -26.03
N LEU A 110 -26.97 15.55 -27.21
CA LEU A 110 -27.55 15.86 -28.52
C LEU A 110 -28.68 14.92 -28.96
N ARG A 111 -29.17 14.04 -28.07
CA ARG A 111 -30.21 13.04 -28.31
C ARG A 111 -29.85 11.95 -29.33
N CYS A 112 -28.57 11.75 -29.61
CA CYS A 112 -28.11 10.61 -30.39
C CYS A 112 -28.01 9.39 -29.47
N MET A 113 -28.91 8.42 -29.62
CA MET A 113 -28.96 7.25 -28.74
C MET A 113 -28.44 5.99 -29.42
N ASN A 114 -28.58 5.90 -30.74
CA ASN A 114 -28.23 4.70 -31.50
C ASN A 114 -27.44 5.06 -32.79
N LEU A 115 -26.97 4.02 -33.49
CA LEU A 115 -26.25 4.15 -34.76
C LEU A 115 -27.15 4.68 -35.89
N ASP A 116 -28.47 4.50 -35.80
CA ASP A 116 -29.41 5.05 -36.79
C ASP A 116 -29.54 6.56 -36.70
N ASP A 117 -29.63 7.09 -35.49
CA ASP A 117 -29.62 8.52 -35.20
C ASP A 117 -28.30 9.12 -35.71
N LEU A 118 -27.19 8.45 -35.43
CA LEU A 118 -25.86 8.87 -35.89
C LEU A 118 -25.75 8.87 -37.42
N SER A 119 -26.34 7.89 -38.11
CA SER A 119 -26.37 7.86 -39.57
C SER A 119 -27.16 9.04 -40.17
N GLN A 120 -28.08 9.64 -39.40
CA GLN A 120 -28.89 10.78 -39.80
C GLN A 120 -28.26 12.13 -39.41
N PHE A 121 -27.09 12.13 -38.77
CA PHE A 121 -26.43 13.38 -38.36
C PHE A 121 -26.09 14.24 -39.57
N ASP A 122 -26.65 15.46 -39.57
CA ASP A 122 -26.41 16.45 -40.61
C ASP A 122 -24.97 16.98 -40.56
N ASN A 123 -24.43 17.36 -41.72
CA ASN A 123 -23.06 17.86 -41.87
C ASN A 123 -22.82 19.10 -41.00
N GLN A 124 -23.85 19.91 -40.74
CA GLN A 124 -23.76 21.10 -39.90
C GLN A 124 -23.56 20.76 -38.41
N LEU A 125 -24.16 19.68 -37.92
CA LEU A 125 -23.96 19.21 -36.55
C LEU A 125 -22.60 18.54 -36.38
N GLN A 126 -22.11 17.84 -37.39
CA GLN A 126 -20.75 17.28 -37.42
C GLN A 126 -19.70 18.40 -37.33
N LEU A 127 -19.90 19.51 -38.05
CA LEU A 127 -19.06 20.70 -37.96
C LEU A 127 -19.15 21.38 -36.59
N SER A 128 -20.32 21.38 -35.96
CA SER A 128 -20.48 21.88 -34.59
C SER A 128 -19.72 21.02 -33.56
N LEU A 129 -19.71 19.70 -33.73
CA LEU A 129 -18.93 18.75 -32.92
C LEU A 129 -17.42 18.95 -33.09
N ALA A 130 -16.96 19.29 -34.30
CA ALA A 130 -15.58 19.70 -34.54
C ALA A 130 -15.25 21.05 -33.88
N ALA A 131 -16.20 21.97 -33.86
CA ALA A 131 -16.07 23.27 -33.21
C ALA A 131 -16.04 23.17 -31.66
N TRP A 132 -16.43 22.04 -31.07
CA TRP A 132 -16.37 21.80 -29.61
C TRP A 132 -14.95 21.50 -29.10
N GLY A 133 -13.91 21.78 -29.90
CA GLY A 133 -12.54 21.93 -29.42
C GLY A 133 -11.65 20.69 -29.49
N TYR A 134 -12.09 19.65 -30.19
CA TYR A 134 -11.32 18.43 -30.36
C TYR A 134 -10.67 18.36 -31.76
N TYR A 135 -9.58 17.60 -31.85
CA TYR A 135 -8.68 17.55 -33.00
C TYR A 135 -9.43 17.33 -34.32
N TYR A 136 -9.03 18.04 -35.39
CA TYR A 136 -9.57 17.88 -36.74
C TYR A 136 -9.52 16.43 -37.25
N GLU A 137 -8.55 15.65 -36.77
CA GLU A 137 -8.47 14.21 -37.03
C GLU A 137 -9.70 13.42 -36.56
N ASP A 138 -10.29 13.80 -35.42
CA ASP A 138 -11.45 13.12 -34.85
C ASP A 138 -12.72 13.45 -35.64
N TYR A 139 -12.81 14.67 -36.17
CA TYR A 139 -13.84 15.04 -37.15
C TYR A 139 -13.72 14.20 -38.44
N ILE A 140 -12.51 13.99 -38.96
CA ILE A 140 -12.31 13.15 -40.15
C ILE A 140 -12.74 11.70 -39.86
N LYS A 141 -12.34 11.14 -38.71
CA LYS A 141 -12.75 9.77 -38.31
C LYS A 141 -14.27 9.68 -38.17
N LEU A 142 -14.89 10.64 -37.47
CA LEU A 142 -16.34 10.67 -37.26
C LEU A 142 -17.10 10.79 -38.59
N SER A 143 -16.75 11.77 -39.43
CA SER A 143 -17.42 12.00 -40.72
C SER A 143 -17.24 10.85 -41.70
N THR A 144 -16.04 10.24 -41.73
CA THR A 144 -15.77 9.04 -42.55
C THR A 144 -16.57 7.84 -42.04
N GLY A 145 -16.59 7.65 -40.71
CA GLY A 145 -17.38 6.60 -40.06
C GLY A 145 -18.87 6.75 -40.31
N ILE A 146 -19.42 7.96 -40.20
CA ILE A 146 -20.84 8.25 -40.49
C ILE A 146 -21.17 7.97 -41.95
N LYS A 147 -20.31 8.35 -42.90
CA LYS A 147 -20.50 8.03 -44.32
C LYS A 147 -20.54 6.52 -44.58
N ILE A 148 -19.67 5.75 -43.91
CA ILE A 148 -19.69 4.29 -43.99
C ILE A 148 -21.00 3.74 -43.42
N LEU A 149 -21.49 4.28 -42.29
CA LEU A 149 -22.79 3.91 -41.72
C LEU A 149 -23.97 4.25 -42.63
N GLN A 150 -23.93 5.42 -43.31
CA GLN A 150 -24.96 5.82 -44.27
C GLN A 150 -24.98 4.91 -45.50
N ASN A 151 -23.81 4.58 -46.05
CA ASN A 151 -23.69 3.69 -47.21
C ASN A 151 -24.12 2.25 -46.88
N SER A 152 -23.96 1.83 -45.63
CA SER A 152 -24.35 0.50 -45.17
C SER A 152 -25.78 0.45 -44.62
N ARG A 153 -26.48 1.58 -44.46
CA ARG A 153 -27.82 1.68 -43.83
C ARG A 153 -28.88 0.75 -44.44
N GLY A 154 -28.83 0.51 -45.76
CA GLY A 154 -29.76 -0.39 -46.44
C GLY A 154 -29.45 -1.89 -46.30
N SER A 155 -28.24 -2.24 -45.87
CA SER A 155 -27.75 -3.61 -45.68
C SER A 155 -27.34 -3.87 -44.23
N ARG A 156 -27.63 -2.96 -43.29
CA ARG A 156 -27.24 -3.07 -41.89
C ARG A 156 -28.15 -4.08 -41.23
N ASP A 157 -27.77 -5.34 -41.39
CA ASP A 157 -28.43 -6.47 -40.75
C ASP A 157 -28.22 -6.39 -39.24
N GLN A 158 -29.19 -6.89 -38.47
CA GLN A 158 -29.16 -6.95 -37.01
C GLN A 158 -27.88 -7.65 -36.51
N ASP A 159 -27.32 -8.53 -37.34
CA ASP A 159 -26.03 -9.22 -37.20
C ASP A 159 -24.82 -8.29 -37.02
N TYR A 160 -24.82 -7.08 -37.60
CA TYR A 160 -23.70 -6.15 -37.42
C TYR A 160 -23.66 -5.56 -36.00
N GLU A 161 -24.83 -5.20 -35.46
CA GLU A 161 -24.95 -4.70 -34.09
C GLU A 161 -24.63 -5.80 -33.08
N ILE A 162 -25.11 -7.03 -33.33
CA ILE A 162 -24.76 -8.23 -32.56
C ILE A 162 -23.24 -8.45 -32.55
N ARG A 163 -22.57 -8.29 -33.68
CA ARG A 163 -21.11 -8.44 -33.77
C ARG A 163 -20.36 -7.38 -32.96
N LEU A 164 -20.82 -6.14 -32.97
CA LEU A 164 -20.26 -5.06 -32.14
C LEU A 164 -20.45 -5.34 -30.65
N VAL A 165 -21.64 -5.78 -30.25
CA VAL A 165 -21.92 -6.12 -28.85
C VAL A 165 -21.04 -7.30 -28.40
N HIS A 166 -20.81 -8.28 -29.28
CA HIS A 166 -19.88 -9.37 -29.02
C HIS A 166 -18.41 -8.89 -28.92
N SER A 167 -17.97 -7.95 -29.75
CA SER A 167 -16.60 -7.42 -29.61
C SER A 167 -16.43 -6.64 -28.31
N LEU A 168 -17.45 -5.89 -27.90
CA LEU A 168 -17.47 -5.15 -26.64
C LEU A 168 -17.45 -6.10 -25.44
N SER A 169 -18.22 -7.20 -25.46
CA SER A 169 -18.21 -8.19 -24.39
C SER A 169 -16.83 -8.82 -24.24
N VAL A 170 -16.18 -9.20 -25.35
CA VAL A 170 -14.81 -9.71 -25.36
C VAL A 170 -13.82 -8.65 -24.87
N ARG A 171 -13.97 -7.38 -25.26
CA ARG A 171 -13.08 -6.29 -24.83
C ARG A 171 -13.20 -6.02 -23.33
N ARG A 172 -14.41 -5.97 -22.76
CA ARG A 172 -14.62 -5.82 -21.31
C ARG A 172 -14.10 -7.02 -20.52
N LEU A 173 -14.22 -8.22 -21.09
CA LEU A 173 -13.61 -9.43 -20.51
C LEU A 173 -12.08 -9.36 -20.55
N ASN A 174 -11.49 -8.75 -21.57
CA ASN A 174 -10.05 -8.56 -21.64
C ASN A 174 -9.58 -7.41 -20.71
N GLU A 175 -10.39 -6.36 -20.56
CA GLU A 175 -10.18 -5.29 -19.57
C GLU A 175 -10.21 -5.81 -18.13
N LYS A 176 -10.91 -6.93 -17.84
CA LYS A 176 -10.82 -7.65 -16.55
C LYS A 176 -9.37 -7.84 -16.08
N TRP A 177 -8.44 -8.00 -17.02
CA TRP A 177 -7.02 -8.25 -16.79
C TRP A 177 -6.10 -7.06 -17.09
N THR A 178 -6.64 -5.86 -17.32
CA THR A 178 -5.85 -4.69 -17.73
C THR A 178 -5.09 -3.97 -16.61
N ILE A 179 -4.20 -3.10 -17.06
CA ILE A 179 -3.14 -2.35 -16.36
C ILE A 179 -3.58 -1.74 -15.02
N GLU A 180 -4.83 -1.31 -14.88
CA GLU A 180 -5.33 -0.77 -13.61
C GLU A 180 -5.33 -1.81 -12.48
N GLY A 181 -5.74 -3.05 -12.77
CA GLY A 181 -5.66 -4.15 -11.82
C GLY A 181 -4.21 -4.51 -11.49
N ALA A 182 -3.30 -4.42 -12.47
CA ALA A 182 -1.87 -4.65 -12.28
C ALA A 182 -1.20 -3.55 -11.42
N LEU A 183 -1.63 -2.30 -11.57
CA LEU A 183 -1.16 -1.17 -10.73
C LEU A 183 -1.60 -1.34 -9.28
N ILE A 184 -2.86 -1.71 -9.02
CA ILE A 184 -3.33 -1.92 -7.65
C ILE A 184 -2.65 -3.16 -7.03
N PHE A 185 -2.42 -4.21 -7.82
CA PHE A 185 -1.61 -5.36 -7.39
C PHE A 185 -0.17 -4.92 -7.02
N GLY A 186 0.47 -4.13 -7.86
CA GLY A 186 1.79 -3.57 -7.58
C GLY A 186 1.82 -2.74 -6.29
N CYS A 187 0.84 -1.87 -6.09
CA CYS A 187 0.71 -1.05 -4.89
C CYS A 187 0.48 -1.88 -3.62
N THR A 188 -0.40 -2.90 -3.68
CA THR A 188 -0.68 -3.77 -2.52
C THR A 188 0.53 -4.61 -2.12
N VAL A 189 1.25 -5.16 -3.10
CA VAL A 189 2.50 -5.89 -2.87
C VAL A 189 3.56 -4.97 -2.26
N ALA A 190 3.74 -3.76 -2.81
CA ALA A 190 4.68 -2.77 -2.27
C ALA A 190 4.32 -2.35 -0.83
N LEU A 191 3.03 -2.16 -0.54
CA LEU A 191 2.54 -1.79 0.79
C LEU A 191 2.78 -2.92 1.80
N CYS A 192 2.55 -4.18 1.41
CA CYS A 192 2.90 -5.35 2.24
C CYS A 192 4.40 -5.41 2.56
N PHE A 193 5.27 -5.07 1.61
CA PHE A 193 6.71 -5.00 1.85
C PHE A 193 7.09 -3.87 2.82
N LEU A 194 6.51 -2.68 2.63
CA LEU A 194 6.73 -1.54 3.52
C LEU A 194 6.29 -1.84 4.96
N ILE A 195 5.12 -2.47 5.15
CA ILE A 195 4.63 -2.87 6.48
C ILE A 195 5.60 -3.88 7.13
N ARG A 196 6.08 -4.86 6.37
CA ARG A 196 7.00 -5.88 6.89
C ARG A 196 8.32 -5.25 7.36
N ASP A 197 8.91 -4.39 6.53
CA ASP A 197 10.19 -3.78 6.85
C ASP A 197 10.07 -2.78 8.02
N LEU A 198 8.93 -2.06 8.10
CA LEU A 198 8.57 -1.25 9.27
C LEU A 198 8.47 -2.11 10.54
N MET A 199 7.83 -3.28 10.47
CA MET A 199 7.67 -4.17 11.61
C MET A 199 9.02 -4.69 12.12
N PHE A 200 9.95 -5.03 11.21
CA PHE A 200 11.33 -5.38 11.57
C PHE A 200 12.07 -4.22 12.24
N TYR A 201 11.91 -3.00 11.72
CA TYR A 201 12.51 -1.80 12.30
C TYR A 201 11.97 -1.51 13.71
N VAL A 202 10.66 -1.62 13.91
CA VAL A 202 10.03 -1.40 15.22
C VAL A 202 10.47 -2.46 16.23
N ILE A 203 10.42 -3.75 15.87
CA ILE A 203 10.82 -4.84 16.77
C ILE A 203 12.33 -4.75 17.08
N GLY A 204 13.16 -4.48 16.08
CA GLY A 204 14.61 -4.29 16.27
C GLY A 204 14.93 -3.05 17.11
N GLY A 205 14.24 -1.93 16.89
CA GLY A 205 14.40 -0.72 17.68
C GLY A 205 14.06 -0.94 19.15
N ILE A 206 12.96 -1.64 19.43
CA ILE A 206 12.53 -1.98 20.80
C ILE A 206 13.59 -2.87 21.48
N THR A 207 14.11 -3.91 20.82
CA THR A 207 15.10 -4.80 21.44
C THR A 207 16.41 -4.10 21.75
N VAL A 208 16.92 -3.26 20.84
CA VAL A 208 18.13 -2.46 21.07
C VAL A 208 17.92 -1.46 22.21
N SER A 209 16.75 -0.82 22.28
CA SER A 209 16.40 0.10 23.36
C SER A 209 16.37 -0.58 24.73
N ILE A 210 15.78 -1.78 24.82
CA ILE A 210 15.76 -2.58 26.05
C ILE A 210 17.18 -2.95 26.48
N ILE A 211 18.02 -3.41 25.56
CA ILE A 211 19.41 -3.77 25.85
C ILE A 211 20.18 -2.55 26.37
N ALA A 212 20.09 -1.41 25.68
CA ALA A 212 20.74 -0.17 26.11
C ALA A 212 20.29 0.24 27.52
N PHE A 213 18.99 0.14 27.81
CA PHE A 213 18.42 0.46 29.12
C PHE A 213 18.94 -0.46 30.24
N VAL A 214 19.08 -1.77 29.98
CA VAL A 214 19.68 -2.69 30.96
C VAL A 214 21.15 -2.35 31.22
N PHE A 215 21.90 -2.01 30.17
CA PHE A 215 23.29 -1.57 30.32
C PHE A 215 23.41 -0.26 31.10
N THR A 216 22.55 0.72 30.85
CA THR A 216 22.58 1.99 31.59
C THR A 216 22.23 1.79 33.06
N ILE A 217 21.24 0.96 33.38
CA ILE A 217 20.93 0.61 34.78
C ILE A 217 22.12 -0.06 35.44
N LYS A 218 22.72 -1.08 34.81
CA LYS A 218 23.88 -1.77 35.37
C LYS A 218 25.04 -0.80 35.64
N PHE A 219 25.31 0.10 34.69
CA PHE A 219 26.33 1.12 34.83
C PHE A 219 26.04 2.08 35.99
N LEU A 220 24.78 2.55 36.11
CA LEU A 220 24.37 3.41 37.22
C LEU A 220 24.47 2.72 38.58
N CYS A 221 24.11 1.44 38.66
CA CYS A 221 24.25 0.65 39.89
C CYS A 221 25.73 0.45 40.27
N GLU A 222 26.61 0.13 39.32
CA GLU A 222 28.04 0.02 39.57
C GLU A 222 28.67 1.37 39.97
N LEU A 223 28.25 2.45 39.33
CA LEU A 223 28.68 3.81 39.67
C LEU A 223 28.24 4.17 41.10
N ALA A 224 26.97 3.94 41.44
CA ALA A 224 26.44 4.20 42.76
C ALA A 224 27.16 3.37 43.83
N ALA A 225 27.43 2.09 43.58
CA ALA A 225 28.20 1.24 44.48
C ALA A 225 29.61 1.78 44.72
N ARG A 226 30.30 2.25 43.67
CA ARG A 226 31.62 2.90 43.81
C ARG A 226 31.54 4.18 44.62
N VAL A 227 30.56 5.05 44.35
CA VAL A 227 30.38 6.30 45.11
C VAL A 227 30.07 6.02 46.58
N VAL A 228 29.21 5.05 46.89
CA VAL A 228 28.91 4.65 48.27
C VAL A 228 30.14 4.08 48.95
N SER A 229 30.94 3.24 48.27
CA SER A 229 32.19 2.73 48.84
C SER A 229 33.22 3.83 49.10
N PHE A 230 33.24 4.87 48.26
CA PHE A 230 34.11 6.03 48.46
C PHE A 230 33.67 6.85 49.67
N LEU A 231 32.36 7.08 49.84
CA LEU A 231 31.81 7.79 50.99
C LEU A 231 31.91 7.00 52.30
N GLN A 232 31.80 5.67 52.26
CA GLN A 232 31.92 4.82 53.45
C GLN A 232 33.37 4.62 53.91
N ASN A 233 34.34 4.73 53.00
CA ASN A 233 35.77 4.69 53.35
C ASN A 233 36.31 6.03 53.88
N GLU A 234 35.48 7.06 54.06
CA GLU A 234 35.85 8.23 54.86
C GLU A 234 35.79 7.88 56.35
N ASP A 235 36.83 7.19 56.84
CA ASP A 235 37.05 6.98 58.28
C ASP A 235 37.13 8.34 59.00
N PRO A 236 36.25 8.65 59.96
CA PRO A 236 36.23 9.96 60.64
C PRO A 236 37.38 10.16 61.65
N GLY A 237 38.37 9.27 61.68
CA GLY A 237 39.41 9.21 62.72
C GLY A 237 40.82 9.67 62.32
N ARG A 238 41.08 10.02 61.05
CA ARG A 238 42.45 10.25 60.56
C ARG A 238 42.63 11.60 59.89
N ARG A 239 42.23 12.67 60.59
CA ARG A 239 42.61 14.05 60.27
C ARG A 239 44.06 14.29 60.66
N GLY A 240 44.96 14.07 59.71
CA GLY A 240 46.14 14.91 59.57
C GLY A 240 46.01 15.55 58.21
N ASP A 241 45.84 16.87 58.15
CA ASP A 241 45.74 17.63 56.89
C ASP A 241 46.96 17.32 56.02
N ARG A 242 46.79 16.40 55.07
CA ARG A 242 47.79 16.05 54.07
C ARG A 242 47.16 16.39 52.73
N SER A 243 47.46 17.55 52.21
CA SER A 243 47.13 17.84 50.81
C SER A 243 48.13 17.10 49.92
N ILE A 244 47.71 16.65 48.73
CA ILE A 244 48.60 16.06 47.71
C ILE A 244 49.83 16.96 47.42
N TYR A 245 49.71 18.26 47.71
CA TYR A 245 50.76 19.26 47.57
C TYR A 245 51.98 19.01 48.47
N ASP A 246 51.80 18.47 49.68
CA ASP A 246 52.93 18.22 50.61
C ASP A 246 53.79 17.03 50.18
N TYR A 247 53.18 16.06 49.48
CA TYR A 247 53.88 14.90 48.93
C TYR A 247 54.82 15.32 47.79
N VAL A 248 54.35 16.21 46.91
CA VAL A 248 55.14 16.72 45.78
C VAL A 248 56.31 17.59 46.25
N ARG A 249 56.21 18.22 47.43
CA ARG A 249 57.24 19.10 47.99
C ARG A 249 58.35 18.39 48.78
N GLY A 250 58.24 17.09 49.02
CA GLY A 250 59.32 16.31 49.62
C GLY A 250 59.52 16.47 51.14
N ASN A 251 58.53 17.01 51.86
CA ASN A 251 58.59 17.16 53.32
C ASN A 251 58.12 15.87 54.02
N TYR A 252 58.97 14.85 54.04
CA TYR A 252 58.61 13.50 54.53
C TYR A 252 58.85 13.27 56.03
N LEU A 253 59.38 14.24 56.77
CA LEU A 253 59.89 14.00 58.12
C LEU A 253 59.08 14.78 59.15
N ASP A 254 58.03 14.15 59.67
CA ASP A 254 57.38 14.59 60.90
C ASP A 254 58.20 14.07 62.10
N PRO A 255 58.71 14.94 62.98
CA PRO A 255 59.46 14.54 64.17
C PRO A 255 58.72 13.53 65.06
N ARG A 256 57.38 13.46 64.96
CA ARG A 256 56.54 12.54 65.73
C ARG A 256 56.57 11.08 65.23
N SER A 257 57.08 10.85 64.02
CA SER A 257 57.18 9.52 63.39
C SER A 257 58.58 8.89 63.54
N CYS A 258 59.49 9.59 64.20
CA CYS A 258 60.85 9.16 64.45
C CYS A 258 60.98 8.64 65.88
N LYS A 259 61.48 7.40 66.04
CA LYS A 259 61.86 6.85 67.33
C LYS A 259 63.38 6.94 67.49
N VAL A 260 63.84 7.64 68.52
CA VAL A 260 65.26 7.74 68.85
C VAL A 260 65.61 6.61 69.82
N SER A 261 66.55 5.75 69.44
CA SER A 261 67.14 4.76 70.34
C SER A 261 68.58 5.15 70.66
N TRP A 262 68.90 5.12 71.95
CA TRP A 262 70.25 5.32 72.44
C TRP A 262 70.91 3.94 72.50
N ASP A 263 71.98 3.73 71.73
CA ASP A 263 72.60 2.40 71.57
C ASP A 263 73.57 2.07 72.73
N TRP A 264 73.37 2.64 73.92
CA TRP A 264 74.21 2.42 75.11
C TRP A 264 73.40 2.05 76.36
N LYS A 265 74.07 1.42 77.36
CA LYS A 265 73.50 1.07 78.66
C LYS A 265 74.24 1.80 79.79
N GLU A 266 73.50 2.31 80.76
CA GLU A 266 74.05 3.06 81.90
C GLU A 266 74.55 2.13 83.02
N PRO A 267 75.58 2.54 83.82
CA PRO A 267 76.39 3.76 83.70
C PRO A 267 77.60 3.59 82.76
N GLN A 268 77.99 4.66 82.05
CA GLN A 268 79.12 4.65 81.10
C GLN A 268 80.18 5.68 81.51
N GLU A 269 81.47 5.33 81.36
CA GLU A 269 82.60 6.21 81.72
C GLU A 269 82.70 7.41 80.77
N VAL A 270 82.95 8.60 81.35
CA VAL A 270 82.96 9.88 80.62
C VAL A 270 84.28 10.04 79.87
N GLY A 271 84.21 10.28 78.55
CA GLY A 271 85.40 10.52 77.70
C GLY A 271 85.34 9.91 76.29
N GLN A 272 84.32 9.10 75.98
CA GLN A 272 84.13 8.50 74.65
C GLN A 272 82.94 9.13 73.89
N THR A 273 83.02 9.13 72.55
CA THR A 273 81.95 9.62 71.67
C THR A 273 80.74 8.70 71.72
N MET A 274 79.58 9.23 72.09
CA MET A 274 78.33 8.49 72.11
C MET A 274 77.57 8.64 70.79
N SER A 275 76.92 7.55 70.34
CA SER A 275 76.12 7.53 69.11
C SER A 275 74.68 7.11 69.40
N PHE A 276 73.73 7.75 68.71
CA PHE A 276 72.32 7.44 68.78
C PHE A 276 71.76 7.18 67.40
N ARG A 277 70.70 6.37 67.33
CA ARG A 277 70.06 6.00 66.08
C ARG A 277 68.66 6.57 66.02
N VAL A 278 68.34 7.22 64.91
CA VAL A 278 66.99 7.68 64.60
C VAL A 278 66.37 6.69 63.61
N GLN A 279 65.30 6.02 64.01
CA GLN A 279 64.54 5.13 63.14
C GLN A 279 63.21 5.79 62.76
N VAL A 280 62.94 5.86 61.45
CA VAL A 280 61.64 6.30 60.93
C VAL A 280 60.71 5.09 60.89
N MET A 281 59.64 5.12 61.67
CA MET A 281 58.66 4.04 61.71
C MET A 281 57.65 4.24 60.58
N ILE A 282 57.93 3.65 59.42
CA ILE A 282 56.95 3.57 58.32
C ILE A 282 56.07 2.36 58.62
N TYR A 283 54.88 2.60 59.19
CA TYR A 283 53.85 1.57 59.30
C TYR A 283 53.29 1.29 57.90
N SER A 284 53.68 0.16 57.32
CA SER A 284 53.04 -0.42 56.13
C SER A 284 51.80 -1.20 56.50
#